data_AF-A0AA86NP65-F1
#
_entry.id   AF-A0AA86NP65-F1
#
_cell.length_a   1.000
_cell.length_b   1.000
_cell.length_c   1.000
_cell.angle_alpha   90.00
_cell.angle_beta   90.00
_cell.angle_gamma   90.00
#
_symmetry.space_group_name_H-M   'P 1'
#
loop_
_entity.id
_entity.type
_entity.pdbx_description
1 polymer ?
#
loop_
_entity_poly.entity_id
_entity_poly.type
_entity_poly.pdbx_seq_one_letter_code
_entity_poly.pdbx_strand_id
1 'polypeptide(L)'
;MKLTNKEMTLLVILTDGDISNRGRDQEALIELSKYPVACCTIGFGDGPFDVMDEFDDMKGRKFDNFQFAEYDDGMDVGLDTFMEVPAQIDDAKLLGYL
;
A
#
# COMPACT_ATOMS: atom_id res chain seq x y z
N MET A 1 6.14 -0.31 -30.16
CA MET A 1 5.96 -1.42 -29.19
C MET A 1 5.04 -0.89 -28.09
N LYS A 2 3.74 -1.15 -28.18
CA LYS A 2 2.79 -0.81 -27.11
C LYS A 2 2.96 -1.86 -26.02
N LEU A 3 3.45 -1.49 -24.85
CA LEU A 3 3.26 -2.30 -23.65
C LEU A 3 1.74 -2.35 -23.44
N THR A 4 1.14 -3.52 -23.71
CA THR A 4 -0.32 -3.72 -23.80
C THR A 4 -0.91 -4.33 -22.53
N ASN A 5 -0.08 -4.72 -21.57
CA ASN A 5 -0.56 -5.28 -20.32
C ASN A 5 -0.78 -4.17 -19.30
N LYS A 6 -2.05 -3.85 -19.11
CA LYS A 6 -2.56 -3.02 -18.03
C LYS A 6 -2.86 -3.93 -16.85
N GLU A 7 -1.86 -4.15 -16.01
CA GLU A 7 -1.93 -5.06 -14.86
C GLU A 7 -1.72 -4.30 -13.56
N MET A 8 -2.47 -4.67 -12.52
CA MET A 8 -2.26 -4.17 -11.17
C MET A 8 -1.20 -5.03 -10.49
N THR A 9 -0.17 -4.41 -9.94
CA THR A 9 0.82 -5.10 -9.09
C THR A 9 0.43 -4.94 -7.63
N LEU A 10 0.33 -6.07 -6.93
CA LEU A 10 0.21 -6.09 -5.46
C LEU A 10 1.61 -6.32 -4.87
N LEU A 11 2.13 -5.32 -4.17
CA LEU A 11 3.35 -5.42 -3.37
C LEU A 11 2.95 -5.75 -1.94
N VAL A 12 3.25 -6.97 -1.49
CA VAL A 12 3.01 -7.38 -0.10
C VAL A 12 4.30 -7.24 0.70
N ILE A 13 4.25 -6.50 1.81
CA ILE A 13 5.37 -6.24 2.70
C ILE A 13 5.06 -6.86 4.05
N LEU A 14 6.00 -7.63 4.61
CA LEU A 14 5.90 -8.18 5.96
C LEU A 14 6.99 -7.53 6.80
N THR A 15 6.64 -6.99 7.96
CA THR A 15 7.55 -6.26 8.85
C THR A 15 7.29 -6.59 10.31
N ASP A 16 8.31 -6.46 11.16
CA ASP A 16 8.21 -6.58 12.63
C ASP A 16 8.28 -5.22 13.34
N GLY A 17 8.33 -4.13 12.60
CA GLY A 17 8.32 -2.78 13.15
C GLY A 17 8.31 -1.69 12.10
N ASP A 18 8.46 -0.46 12.58
CA ASP A 18 8.44 0.76 11.78
C ASP A 18 9.55 0.85 10.73
N ILE A 19 9.29 1.70 9.75
CA ILE A 19 10.26 2.07 8.73
C ILE A 19 11.42 2.89 9.27
N SER A 20 12.62 2.60 8.76
CA SER A 20 13.87 3.25 9.17
C SER A 20 14.05 4.68 8.64
N ASN A 21 13.40 5.04 7.52
CA ASN A 21 13.51 6.38 6.93
C ASN A 21 12.18 6.88 6.35
N ARG A 22 11.45 7.61 7.20
CA ARG A 22 10.17 8.25 6.90
C ARG A 22 10.14 9.02 5.58
N GLY A 23 11.10 9.91 5.36
CA GLY A 23 11.12 10.76 4.17
C GLY A 23 11.31 9.94 2.89
N ARG A 24 12.21 8.95 2.93
CA ARG A 24 12.49 8.09 1.78
C ARG A 24 11.30 7.24 1.38
N ASP A 25 10.63 6.64 2.35
CA ASP A 25 9.54 5.70 2.08
C ASP A 25 8.26 6.46 1.69
N GLN A 26 8.03 7.64 2.26
CA GLN A 26 7.00 8.57 1.80
C GLN A 26 7.21 8.98 0.33
N GLU A 27 8.43 9.39 -0.04
CA GLU A 27 8.75 9.72 -1.43
C GLU A 27 8.54 8.52 -2.37
N ALA A 28 8.89 7.31 -1.91
CA ALA A 28 8.69 6.08 -2.67
C ALA A 28 7.20 5.78 -2.90
N LEU A 29 6.35 5.93 -1.87
CA LEU A 29 4.90 5.73 -2.00
C LEU A 29 4.26 6.75 -2.96
N ILE A 30 4.68 8.02 -2.88
CA ILE A 30 4.25 9.07 -3.82
C ILE A 30 4.67 8.72 -5.26
N GLU A 31 5.89 8.24 -5.48
CA GLU A 31 6.35 7.83 -6.81
C GLU A 31 5.59 6.60 -7.32
N LEU A 32 5.37 5.60 -6.48
CA LEU A 32 4.62 4.39 -6.80
C LEU A 32 3.17 4.69 -7.20
N SER A 33 2.55 5.73 -6.63
CA SER A 33 1.19 6.14 -6.99
C SER A 33 1.03 6.58 -8.46
N LYS A 34 2.13 6.76 -9.20
CA LYS A 34 2.09 7.06 -10.64
C LYS A 34 1.92 5.82 -11.52
N TYR A 35 1.89 4.64 -10.92
CA TYR A 35 1.81 3.32 -11.56
C TYR A 35 0.67 2.51 -10.93
N PRO A 36 0.17 1.45 -11.60
CA PRO A 36 -0.84 0.55 -11.03
C PRO A 36 -0.21 -0.39 -10.00
N VAL A 37 0.19 0.15 -8.85
CA VAL A 37 0.81 -0.57 -7.73
C VAL A 37 0.03 -0.28 -6.46
N ALA A 38 -0.38 -1.33 -5.76
CA ALA A 38 -0.91 -1.25 -4.40
C ALA A 38 0.08 -1.93 -3.45
N CYS A 39 0.39 -1.25 -2.35
CA CYS A 39 1.27 -1.74 -1.30
C CYS A 39 0.42 -2.19 -0.12
N CYS A 40 0.47 -3.47 0.23
CA CYS A 40 -0.21 -4.03 1.38
C CYS A 40 0.83 -4.46 2.41
N THR A 41 0.87 -3.81 3.56
CA THR A 41 1.86 -4.05 4.61
C THR A 41 1.22 -4.76 5.79
N ILE A 42 1.84 -5.84 6.25
CA ILE A 42 1.42 -6.60 7.42
C ILE A 42 2.51 -6.47 8.49
N GLY A 43 2.16 -5.90 9.64
CA GLY A 43 3.02 -5.83 10.83
C GLY A 43 2.86 -7.07 11.70
N PHE A 44 3.96 -7.64 12.21
CA PHE A 44 3.95 -8.77 13.13
C PHE A 44 4.66 -8.43 14.43
N GLY A 45 4.13 -8.91 15.56
CA GLY A 45 4.74 -8.70 16.87
C GLY A 45 4.34 -7.36 17.49
N ASP A 46 5.11 -6.91 18.48
CA ASP A 46 4.72 -5.81 19.38
C ASP A 46 4.94 -4.40 18.79
N GLY A 47 5.43 -4.28 17.55
CA GLY A 47 5.74 -3.01 16.91
C GLY A 47 7.03 -2.35 17.42
N PRO A 48 7.20 -1.02 17.23
CA PRO A 48 6.15 -0.02 16.94
C PRO A 48 5.70 0.01 15.48
N PHE A 49 4.49 0.52 15.24
CA PHE A 49 3.88 0.72 13.91
C PHE A 49 3.28 2.11 13.71
N ASP A 50 3.57 3.06 14.62
CA ASP A 50 2.95 4.39 14.62
C ASP A 50 3.15 5.13 13.28
N VAL A 51 4.27 4.87 12.61
CA VAL A 51 4.59 5.53 11.33
C VAL A 51 3.77 4.95 10.17
N MET A 52 3.35 3.69 10.26
CA MET A 52 2.53 3.05 9.23
C MET A 52 1.13 3.64 9.16
N ASP A 53 0.55 3.97 10.32
CA ASP A 53 -0.74 4.68 10.40
C ASP A 53 -0.66 6.08 9.77
N GLU A 54 0.48 6.77 9.91
CA GLU A 54 0.69 8.09 9.31
C GLU A 54 0.78 8.05 7.77
N PHE A 55 1.11 6.90 7.18
CA PHE A 55 1.21 6.75 5.73
C PHE A 55 -0.14 6.64 5.03
N ASP A 56 -1.18 6.26 5.76
CA ASP A 56 -2.55 6.21 5.26
C ASP A 56 -3.07 7.63 4.93
N ASP A 57 -2.82 8.61 5.79
CA ASP A 57 -3.27 10.01 5.60
C ASP A 57 -2.33 10.89 4.74
N MET A 58 -1.37 10.29 4.05
CA MET A 58 -0.32 11.01 3.34
C MET A 58 -0.82 11.76 2.09
N LYS A 59 -0.50 13.06 2.01
CA LYS A 59 -0.77 13.91 0.83
C LYS A 59 0.29 13.78 -0.27
N GLY A 60 -0.12 14.05 -1.51
CA GLY A 60 0.77 14.14 -2.67
C GLY A 60 0.75 12.93 -3.61
N ARG A 61 0.04 11.87 -3.22
CA ARG A 61 -0.21 10.67 -4.02
C ARG A 61 -1.28 10.92 -5.10
N LYS A 62 -1.25 10.17 -6.19
CA LYS A 62 -2.26 10.25 -7.27
C LYS A 62 -3.58 9.56 -6.91
N PHE A 63 -3.47 8.51 -6.11
CA PHE A 63 -4.55 7.76 -5.48
C PHE A 63 -4.00 7.13 -4.20
N ASP A 64 -4.88 6.65 -3.33
CA ASP A 64 -4.42 5.86 -2.18
C ASP A 64 -3.87 4.54 -2.67
N ASN A 65 -2.62 4.23 -2.36
CA ASN A 65 -1.94 3.04 -2.86
C ASN A 65 -1.23 2.25 -1.76
N PHE A 66 -1.60 2.48 -0.50
CA PHE A 66 -0.98 1.86 0.66
C PHE A 66 -2.05 1.42 1.65
N GLN A 67 -1.97 0.19 2.12
CA GLN A 67 -2.79 -0.34 3.21
C GLN A 67 -1.88 -0.98 4.24
N PHE A 68 -2.10 -0.68 5.52
CA PHE A 68 -1.43 -1.33 6.64
C PHE A 68 -2.43 -2.14 7.46
N ALA A 69 -2.00 -3.31 7.92
CA ALA A 69 -2.73 -4.10 8.90
C ALA A 69 -1.77 -4.72 9.90
N GLU A 70 -2.12 -4.64 11.18
CA GLU A 70 -1.39 -5.31 12.26
C GLU A 70 -1.89 -6.74 12.41
N TYR A 71 -0.99 -7.71 12.44
CA TYR A 71 -1.30 -9.11 12.61
C TYR A 71 -1.50 -9.45 14.09
N ASP A 72 -2.71 -9.88 14.43
CA ASP A 72 -3.05 -10.50 15.70
C ASP A 72 -3.78 -11.84 15.50
N ASP A 73 -4.02 -12.56 16.60
CA ASP A 73 -4.66 -13.89 16.58
C ASP A 73 -6.09 -13.88 15.99
N GLY A 74 -6.73 -12.70 15.85
CA GLY A 74 -8.08 -12.52 15.34
C GLY A 74 -8.15 -12.03 13.89
N MET A 75 -7.03 -11.62 13.30
CA MET A 75 -6.96 -11.04 11.96
C MET A 75 -7.33 -12.06 10.86
N ASP A 76 -8.20 -11.65 9.94
CA ASP A 76 -8.38 -12.32 8.65
C ASP A 76 -7.43 -11.67 7.64
N VAL A 77 -6.28 -12.32 7.43
CA VAL A 77 -5.25 -11.84 6.49
C VAL A 77 -5.83 -11.52 5.10
N GLY A 78 -6.83 -12.27 4.63
CA GLY A 78 -7.43 -12.01 3.33
C GLY A 78 -8.26 -10.72 3.33
N LEU A 79 -9.13 -10.58 4.33
CA LEU A 79 -10.04 -9.46 4.42
C LEU A 79 -9.30 -8.18 4.80
N ASP A 80 -8.52 -8.20 5.88
CA ASP A 80 -7.95 -7.01 6.50
C ASP A 80 -6.79 -6.42 5.68
N THR A 81 -5.95 -7.28 5.07
CA THR A 81 -4.81 -6.82 4.25
C THR A 81 -5.25 -6.30 2.88
N PHE A 82 -6.29 -6.88 2.29
CA PHE A 82 -6.68 -6.60 0.90
C PHE A 82 -8.01 -5.83 0.76
N MET A 83 -8.62 -5.37 1.87
CA MET A 83 -9.91 -4.65 1.85
C MET A 83 -9.94 -3.43 0.93
N GLU A 84 -8.80 -2.75 0.78
CA GLU A 84 -8.71 -1.54 -0.05
C GLU A 84 -8.42 -1.82 -1.52
N VAL A 85 -7.87 -2.98 -1.85
CA VAL A 85 -7.43 -3.32 -3.21
C VAL A 85 -8.52 -3.08 -4.27
N PRO A 86 -9.81 -3.41 -4.04
CA PRO A 86 -10.88 -3.08 -4.99
C PRO A 86 -11.00 -1.59 -5.30
N ALA A 87 -10.94 -0.72 -4.28
CA ALA A 87 -11.02 0.73 -4.45
C ALA A 87 -9.78 1.26 -5.19
N GLN A 88 -8.60 0.76 -4.82
CA GLN A 88 -7.33 1.11 -5.45
C GLN A 88 -7.30 0.72 -6.95
N ILE A 89 -7.89 -0.41 -7.31
CA ILE A 89 -8.07 -0.84 -8.70
C ILE A 89 -8.98 0.13 -9.46
N ASP A 90 -10.08 0.58 -8.84
CA ASP A 90 -11.01 1.51 -9.47
C ASP A 90 -10.38 2.89 -9.69
N ASP A 91 -9.61 3.39 -8.72
CA ASP A 91 -8.83 4.63 -8.87
C ASP A 91 -7.77 4.51 -9.98
N ALA A 92 -7.07 3.38 -10.06
CA ALA A 92 -6.10 3.13 -11.13
C ALA A 92 -6.75 3.11 -12.52
N LYS A 93 -7.98 2.59 -12.65
CA LYS A 93 -8.76 2.68 -13.90
C LYS A 93 -9.15 4.13 -14.23
N LEU A 94 -9.61 4.89 -13.23
CA LEU A 94 -9.99 6.31 -13.40
C LEU A 94 -8.81 7.17 -13.86
N LEU A 95 -7.61 6.86 -13.38
CA LEU A 95 -6.36 7.50 -13.78
C LEU A 95 -5.81 7.01 -15.14
N GLY A 96 -6.43 5.97 -15.72
CA GLY A 96 -6.06 5.40 -17.02
C GLY A 96 -4.84 4.47 -16.97
N TYR A 97 -4.41 4.05 -15.77
CA TYR A 97 -3.34 3.06 -15.59
C TYR A 97 -3.79 1.66 -15.99
N LEU A 98 -5.08 1.37 -15.73
CA LEU A 98 -5.77 0.12 -16.08
C LEU A 98 -6.79 0.29 -17.21
#